data_AF-A0A3D3XDI8-F1
#
_entry.id   AF-A0A3D3XDI8-F1
#
_cell.length_a   1.000
_cell.length_b   1.000
_cell.length_c   1.000
_cell.angle_alpha   90.00
_cell.angle_beta   90.00
_cell.angle_gamma   90.00
#
_symmetry.space_group_name_H-M   'P 1'
#
loop_
_entity.id
_entity.type
_entity.pdbx_description
1 polymer ?
#
loop_
_entity_poly.entity_id
_entity_poly.type
_entity_poly.pdbx_seq_one_letter_code
_entity_poly.pdbx_strand_id
1 'polypeptide(L)'
;MKRYFSSPVLTLFFTYTLFISSTFTIAGQDASIIFLYLLGIYSLIRNRKLPDMSHPMLWMFLLFTAFSLISGVLNQYEVDALMNLRSNWRMLLPFVLLTVLHMVDEENLLKTYYAFWLFIAVYGIVQFFNGADWFRPQESSVSTPYMSSGGESGVFHAKGNFTHHLTFGGSMLICSSLAASFLFIRGLYLTTRLLMIPAVLILWLSTAASLGRSIWVGLTVALFLLLLRISPKLMIIATVLLTVTATLLFMNFGEGLLSTGKPETRIEIIQHRLASGFNLKSNRDRLLMWKSAWHGIRDHFWLGIG
;
A
#
# COMPACT_ATOMS: atom_id res chain seq x y z
N MET A 1 -30.67 -6.06 -15.39
CA MET A 1 -29.25 -6.23 -15.72
C MET A 1 -29.02 -7.65 -16.22
N LYS A 2 -28.51 -7.84 -17.45
CA LYS A 2 -28.22 -9.18 -18.01
C LYS A 2 -26.91 -9.69 -17.40
N ARG A 3 -26.92 -10.91 -16.83
CA ARG A 3 -25.75 -11.53 -16.18
C ARG A 3 -24.55 -11.53 -17.12
N TYR A 4 -23.48 -10.87 -16.71
CA TYR A 4 -22.25 -10.79 -17.47
C TYR A 4 -21.51 -12.12 -17.41
N PHE A 5 -21.44 -12.76 -16.24
CA PHE A 5 -20.80 -14.06 -16.09
C PHE A 5 -21.79 -15.22 -16.12
N SER A 6 -21.34 -16.33 -16.70
CA SER A 6 -22.07 -17.59 -16.85
C SER A 6 -22.07 -18.43 -15.57
N SER A 7 -21.09 -18.26 -14.67
CA SER A 7 -21.00 -18.95 -13.37
C SER A 7 -20.85 -17.93 -12.21
N PRO A 8 -21.97 -17.37 -11.70
CA PRO A 8 -21.93 -16.31 -10.70
C PRO A 8 -21.32 -16.75 -9.36
N VAL A 9 -21.55 -17.99 -8.94
CA VAL A 9 -21.06 -18.52 -7.65
C VAL A 9 -19.53 -18.62 -7.64
N LEU A 10 -18.93 -19.19 -8.70
CA LEU A 10 -17.47 -19.29 -8.81
C LEU A 10 -16.83 -17.91 -8.92
N THR A 11 -17.46 -17.01 -9.68
CA THR A 11 -16.99 -15.62 -9.84
C THR A 11 -16.96 -14.90 -8.50
N LEU A 12 -18.03 -15.02 -7.70
CA LEU A 12 -18.10 -14.49 -6.34
C LEU A 12 -17.02 -15.12 -5.45
N PHE A 13 -16.91 -16.44 -5.44
CA PHE A 13 -15.91 -17.16 -4.64
C PHE A 13 -14.50 -16.63 -4.91
N PHE A 14 -14.03 -16.63 -6.17
CA PHE A 14 -12.68 -16.17 -6.50
C PHE A 14 -12.47 -14.68 -6.27
N THR A 15 -13.53 -13.87 -6.31
CA THR A 15 -13.42 -12.43 -5.95
C THR A 15 -13.18 -12.26 -4.47
N TYR A 16 -13.94 -12.94 -3.61
CA TYR A 16 -13.69 -12.90 -2.17
C TYR A 16 -12.33 -13.51 -1.84
N THR A 17 -11.97 -14.65 -2.43
CA THR A 17 -10.66 -15.28 -2.25
C THR A 17 -9.52 -14.36 -2.69
N LEU A 18 -9.67 -13.58 -3.76
CA LEU A 18 -8.69 -12.58 -4.19
C LEU A 18 -8.43 -11.53 -3.10
N PHE A 19 -9.50 -10.92 -2.57
CA PHE A 19 -9.39 -9.88 -1.55
C PHE A 19 -8.85 -10.43 -0.23
N ILE A 20 -9.26 -11.63 0.18
CA ILE A 20 -8.72 -12.32 1.35
C ILE A 20 -7.24 -12.66 1.14
N SER A 21 -6.88 -13.20 -0.02
CA SER A 21 -5.51 -13.65 -0.30
C SER A 21 -4.52 -12.50 -0.44
N SER A 22 -5.00 -11.29 -0.78
CA SER A 22 -4.16 -10.09 -0.92
C SER A 22 -3.31 -9.76 0.32
N THR A 23 -3.70 -10.27 1.50
CA THR A 23 -3.01 -10.07 2.77
C THR A 23 -2.15 -11.26 3.21
N PHE A 24 -2.42 -12.47 2.73
CA PHE A 24 -1.79 -13.71 3.25
C PHE A 24 -0.99 -14.50 2.22
N THR A 25 -1.40 -14.52 0.96
CA THR A 25 -0.88 -15.51 0.02
C THR A 25 -0.85 -15.00 -1.41
N ILE A 26 0.37 -14.90 -1.94
CA ILE A 26 0.61 -14.60 -3.34
C ILE A 26 0.02 -15.71 -4.22
N ALA A 27 0.17 -16.98 -3.81
CA ALA A 27 -0.37 -18.11 -4.55
C ALA A 27 -1.90 -18.08 -4.62
N GLY A 28 -2.59 -17.75 -3.52
CA GLY A 28 -4.04 -17.61 -3.51
C GLY A 28 -4.51 -16.41 -4.33
N GLN A 29 -3.75 -15.31 -4.30
CA GLN A 29 -4.00 -14.13 -5.15
C GLN A 29 -3.87 -14.50 -6.63
N ASP A 30 -2.77 -15.14 -7.02
CA ASP A 30 -2.50 -15.53 -8.40
C ASP A 30 -3.52 -16.54 -8.93
N ALA A 31 -3.83 -17.57 -8.13
CA ALA A 31 -4.87 -18.54 -8.48
C ALA A 31 -6.22 -17.82 -8.70
N SER A 32 -6.61 -16.92 -7.79
CA SER A 32 -7.86 -16.17 -7.91
C SER A 32 -7.90 -15.32 -9.17
N ILE A 33 -6.83 -14.58 -9.49
CA ILE A 33 -6.74 -13.78 -10.71
C ILE A 33 -6.85 -14.67 -11.96
N ILE A 34 -6.12 -15.79 -12.00
CA ILE A 34 -6.15 -16.73 -13.14
C ILE A 34 -7.57 -17.28 -13.34
N PHE A 35 -8.24 -17.73 -12.28
CA PHE A 35 -9.60 -18.23 -12.40
C PHE A 35 -10.60 -17.14 -12.80
N LEU A 36 -10.45 -15.92 -12.30
CA LEU A 36 -11.26 -14.78 -12.74
C LEU A 36 -11.04 -14.49 -14.23
N TYR A 37 -9.80 -14.55 -14.73
CA TYR A 37 -9.51 -14.43 -16.16
C TYR A 37 -10.16 -15.54 -16.98
N LEU A 38 -10.04 -16.80 -16.57
CA LEU A 38 -10.67 -17.92 -17.27
C LEU A 38 -12.20 -17.78 -17.31
N LEU A 39 -12.81 -17.37 -16.21
CA LEU A 39 -14.25 -17.08 -16.14
C LEU A 39 -14.64 -15.89 -17.02
N GLY A 40 -13.80 -14.85 -17.08
CA GLY A 40 -13.98 -13.67 -17.93
C GLY A 40 -13.91 -14.01 -19.41
N ILE A 41 -12.90 -14.78 -19.81
CA ILE A 41 -12.74 -15.29 -21.18
C ILE A 41 -13.91 -16.21 -21.56
N TYR A 42 -14.29 -17.14 -20.68
CA TYR A 42 -15.42 -18.04 -20.91
C TYR A 42 -16.74 -17.26 -21.08
N SER A 43 -16.95 -16.23 -20.25
CA SER A 43 -18.07 -15.31 -20.39
C SER A 43 -18.03 -14.57 -21.73
N LEU A 44 -16.88 -14.02 -22.12
CA LEU A 44 -16.71 -13.30 -23.37
C LEU A 44 -17.02 -14.19 -24.58
N ILE A 45 -16.51 -15.42 -24.60
CA ILE A 45 -16.76 -16.39 -25.68
C ILE A 45 -18.25 -16.76 -25.76
N ARG A 46 -18.88 -17.03 -24.61
CA ARG A 46 -20.27 -17.50 -24.54
C ARG A 46 -21.29 -16.39 -24.82
N ASN A 47 -21.09 -15.22 -24.23
CA ASN A 47 -22.03 -14.11 -24.29
C ASN A 47 -21.71 -13.11 -25.41
N ARG A 48 -20.48 -13.15 -25.97
CA ARG A 48 -19.98 -12.24 -27.01
C ARG A 48 -20.12 -10.76 -26.65
N LYS A 49 -19.88 -10.43 -25.38
CA LYS A 49 -19.95 -9.06 -24.85
C LYS A 49 -18.62 -8.63 -24.26
N LEU A 50 -18.12 -7.50 -24.74
CA LEU A 50 -16.92 -6.85 -24.23
C LEU A 50 -17.22 -6.04 -22.98
N PRO A 51 -16.33 -6.05 -21.97
CA PRO A 51 -16.46 -5.26 -20.75
C PRO A 51 -16.94 -3.84 -21.03
N ASP A 52 -17.73 -3.28 -20.12
CA ASP A 52 -18.24 -1.92 -20.29
C ASP A 52 -17.08 -0.90 -20.25
N MET A 53 -16.64 -0.48 -21.43
CA MET A 53 -15.55 0.48 -21.63
C MET A 53 -15.97 1.93 -21.33
N SER A 54 -17.19 2.17 -20.82
CA SER A 54 -17.58 3.51 -20.39
C SER A 54 -16.79 4.00 -19.18
N HIS A 55 -16.24 3.09 -18.35
CA HIS A 55 -15.50 3.47 -17.15
C HIS A 55 -14.09 4.00 -17.50
N PRO A 56 -13.75 5.28 -17.19
CA PRO A 56 -12.49 5.90 -17.61
C PRO A 56 -11.23 5.16 -17.14
N MET A 57 -11.28 4.50 -15.98
CA MET A 57 -10.12 3.72 -15.49
C MET A 57 -9.72 2.60 -16.44
N LEU A 58 -10.66 1.96 -17.16
CA LEU A 58 -10.31 0.90 -18.12
C LEU A 58 -9.48 1.46 -19.28
N TRP A 59 -9.80 2.66 -19.74
CA TRP A 59 -8.99 3.36 -20.74
C TRP A 59 -7.60 3.68 -20.23
N MET A 60 -7.47 4.10 -18.97
CA MET A 60 -6.16 4.36 -18.37
C MET A 60 -5.30 3.09 -18.31
N PHE A 61 -5.87 1.97 -17.88
CA PHE A 61 -5.15 0.68 -17.88
C PHE A 61 -4.81 0.20 -19.30
N LEU A 62 -5.72 0.40 -20.26
CA LEU A 62 -5.48 0.05 -21.66
C LEU A 62 -4.33 0.88 -22.24
N LEU A 63 -4.38 2.20 -22.07
CA LEU A 63 -3.36 3.12 -22.54
C LEU A 63 -2.02 2.82 -21.88
N PHE A 64 -1.99 2.59 -20.57
CA PHE A 64 -0.77 2.23 -19.86
C PHE A 64 -0.17 0.91 -20.38
N THR A 65 -1.00 -0.10 -20.64
CA THR A 65 -0.55 -1.37 -21.22
C THR A 65 -0.02 -1.15 -22.64
N ALA A 66 -0.72 -0.36 -23.46
CA ALA A 66 -0.31 -0.04 -24.83
C ALA A 66 1.00 0.77 -24.87
N PHE A 67 1.15 1.78 -24.02
CA PHE A 67 2.39 2.53 -23.90
C PHE A 67 3.54 1.67 -23.41
N SER A 68 3.32 0.80 -22.42
CA SER A 68 4.37 -0.12 -21.94
C SER A 68 4.84 -1.07 -23.05
N LEU A 69 3.91 -1.55 -23.89
CA LEU A 69 4.22 -2.36 -25.08
C LEU A 69 5.04 -1.59 -26.10
N ILE A 70 4.58 -0.40 -26.47
CA ILE A 70 5.24 0.47 -27.46
C ILE A 70 6.64 0.85 -26.95
N SER A 71 6.73 1.23 -25.67
CA SER A 71 7.99 1.55 -25.00
C SER A 71 8.95 0.36 -25.07
N GLY A 72 8.49 -0.85 -24.71
CA GLY A 72 9.32 -2.06 -24.76
C GLY A 72 9.82 -2.41 -26.16
N VAL A 73 9.02 -2.22 -27.21
CA VAL A 73 9.39 -2.50 -28.60
C VAL A 73 10.35 -1.45 -29.17
N LEU A 74 10.16 -0.19 -28.80
CA LEU A 74 10.96 0.94 -29.30
C LEU A 74 12.21 1.21 -28.46
N ASN A 75 12.39 0.50 -27.34
CA ASN A 75 13.49 0.73 -26.43
C ASN A 75 14.84 0.36 -27.08
N GLN A 76 15.87 1.13 -26.76
CA GLN A 76 17.24 0.88 -27.20
C GLN A 76 17.93 -0.22 -26.42
N TYR A 77 17.43 -0.52 -25.22
CA TYR A 77 17.88 -1.66 -24.43
C TYR A 77 17.20 -2.93 -24.95
N GLU A 78 17.98 -4.01 -25.14
CA GLU A 78 17.48 -5.36 -25.47
C GLU A 78 16.67 -5.93 -24.31
N VAL A 79 15.51 -5.33 -24.06
CA VAL A 79 14.54 -5.81 -23.09
C VAL A 79 13.53 -6.61 -23.88
N ASP A 80 13.41 -7.90 -23.59
CA ASP A 80 12.39 -8.73 -24.19
C ASP A 80 11.01 -8.22 -23.74
N ALA A 81 10.35 -7.47 -24.63
CA ALA A 81 9.07 -6.84 -24.37
C ALA A 81 8.00 -7.88 -23.97
N LEU A 82 8.10 -9.12 -24.49
CA LEU A 82 7.21 -10.22 -24.12
C LEU A 82 7.48 -10.70 -22.69
N MET A 83 8.74 -10.73 -22.27
CA MET A 83 9.10 -11.08 -20.89
C MET A 83 8.63 -10.00 -19.89
N ASN A 84 8.68 -8.72 -20.27
CA ASN A 84 8.12 -7.64 -19.48
C ASN A 84 6.59 -7.73 -19.35
N LEU A 85 5.87 -8.07 -20.42
CA LEU A 85 4.43 -8.32 -20.37
C LEU A 85 4.08 -9.51 -19.48
N ARG A 86 4.85 -10.60 -19.57
CA ARG A 86 4.68 -11.78 -18.72
C ARG A 86 4.76 -11.40 -17.24
N SER A 87 5.70 -10.54 -16.86
CA SER A 87 5.84 -10.05 -15.48
C SER A 87 4.66 -9.16 -15.05
N ASN A 88 4.02 -8.49 -16.01
CA ASN A 88 2.96 -7.50 -15.80
C ASN A 88 1.55 -8.01 -16.14
N TRP A 89 1.36 -9.32 -16.25
CA TRP A 89 0.09 -9.96 -16.64
C TRP A 89 -1.12 -9.56 -15.78
N ARG A 90 -0.89 -9.09 -14.54
CA ARG A 90 -1.92 -8.57 -13.62
C ARG A 90 -2.50 -7.22 -14.06
N MET A 91 -1.88 -6.50 -15.01
CA MET A 91 -2.39 -5.22 -15.53
C MET A 91 -3.74 -5.36 -16.26
N LEU A 92 -4.08 -6.56 -16.70
CA LEU A 92 -5.37 -6.85 -17.33
C LEU A 92 -6.50 -7.13 -16.32
N LEU A 93 -6.18 -7.23 -15.03
CA LEU A 93 -7.14 -7.56 -13.96
C LEU A 93 -8.31 -6.57 -13.90
N PRO A 94 -8.12 -5.24 -14.03
CA PRO A 94 -9.21 -4.29 -13.98
C PRO A 94 -10.33 -4.56 -15.00
N PHE A 95 -10.01 -5.09 -16.19
CA PHE A 95 -11.00 -5.42 -17.23
C PHE A 95 -11.96 -6.52 -16.81
N VAL A 96 -11.49 -7.49 -16.02
CA VAL A 96 -12.33 -8.53 -15.45
C VAL A 96 -12.96 -8.04 -14.15
N LEU A 97 -12.16 -7.48 -13.25
CA LEU A 97 -12.60 -7.10 -11.91
C LEU A 97 -13.75 -6.09 -11.93
N LEU A 98 -13.71 -5.04 -12.76
CA LEU A 98 -14.78 -4.04 -12.81
C LEU A 98 -16.11 -4.66 -13.25
N THR A 99 -16.09 -5.62 -14.18
CA THR A 99 -17.31 -6.33 -14.59
C THR A 99 -17.85 -7.24 -13.49
N VAL A 100 -16.96 -7.82 -12.68
CA VAL A 100 -17.32 -8.69 -11.57
C VAL A 100 -17.85 -7.88 -10.39
N LEU A 101 -17.31 -6.69 -10.11
CA LEU A 101 -17.75 -5.85 -9.00
C LEU A 101 -19.24 -5.50 -9.08
N HIS A 102 -19.81 -5.38 -10.28
CA HIS A 102 -21.27 -5.23 -10.47
C HIS A 102 -22.11 -6.41 -9.98
N MET A 103 -21.50 -7.58 -9.75
CA MET A 103 -22.16 -8.78 -9.25
C MET A 103 -21.96 -9.00 -7.75
N VAL A 104 -21.09 -8.21 -7.12
CA VAL A 104 -20.71 -8.35 -5.71
C VAL A 104 -21.35 -7.24 -4.92
N ASP A 105 -21.76 -7.55 -3.69
CA ASP A 105 -22.04 -6.53 -2.70
C ASP A 105 -20.73 -5.86 -2.29
N GLU A 106 -20.49 -4.65 -2.82
CA GLU A 106 -19.27 -3.88 -2.57
C GLU A 106 -19.04 -3.61 -1.08
N GLU A 107 -20.11 -3.39 -0.31
CA GLU A 107 -20.00 -3.12 1.14
C GLU A 107 -19.51 -4.38 1.87
N ASN A 108 -20.08 -5.53 1.57
CA ASN A 108 -19.65 -6.79 2.18
C ASN A 108 -18.22 -7.19 1.74
N LEU A 109 -17.86 -6.96 0.48
CA LEU A 109 -16.49 -7.19 0.00
C LEU A 109 -15.49 -6.31 0.73
N LEU A 110 -15.78 -5.02 0.91
CA LEU A 110 -14.93 -4.08 1.64
C LEU A 110 -14.84 -4.45 3.13
N LYS A 111 -15.94 -4.88 3.77
CA LYS A 111 -15.92 -5.40 5.14
C LYS A 111 -14.98 -6.60 5.26
N THR A 112 -15.08 -7.58 4.36
CA THR A 112 -14.18 -8.74 4.34
C THR A 112 -12.74 -8.30 4.15
N TYR A 113 -12.46 -7.45 3.16
CA TYR A 113 -11.12 -6.94 2.89
C TYR A 113 -10.49 -6.28 4.13
N TYR A 114 -11.20 -5.34 4.76
CA TYR A 114 -10.68 -4.64 5.92
C TYR A 114 -10.62 -5.50 7.17
N ALA A 115 -11.50 -6.51 7.34
CA ALA A 115 -11.39 -7.45 8.45
C ALA A 115 -10.04 -8.19 8.43
N PHE A 116 -9.61 -8.67 7.26
CA PHE A 116 -8.33 -9.34 7.10
C PHE A 116 -7.13 -8.38 7.20
N TRP A 117 -7.26 -7.16 6.67
CA TRP A 117 -6.23 -6.13 6.87
C TRP A 117 -6.08 -5.74 8.33
N LEU A 118 -7.18 -5.63 9.08
CA LEU A 118 -7.14 -5.36 10.52
C LEU A 118 -6.44 -6.47 11.29
N PHE A 119 -6.73 -7.73 10.96
CA PHE A 119 -6.02 -8.86 11.55
C PHE A 119 -4.50 -8.75 11.32
N ILE A 120 -4.08 -8.50 10.09
CA ILE A 120 -2.65 -8.31 9.76
C ILE A 120 -2.07 -7.05 10.41
N ALA A 121 -2.86 -5.99 10.60
CA ALA A 121 -2.43 -4.76 11.24
C ALA A 121 -2.19 -4.94 12.73
N VAL A 122 -3.12 -5.59 13.44
CA VAL A 122 -2.97 -5.97 14.84
C VAL A 122 -1.75 -6.86 15.00
N TYR A 123 -1.60 -7.86 14.13
CA TYR A 123 -0.42 -8.71 14.14
C TYR A 123 0.86 -7.89 13.97
N GLY A 124 0.94 -6.97 13.00
CA GLY A 124 2.09 -6.08 12.82
C GLY A 124 2.42 -5.23 14.05
N ILE A 125 1.41 -4.76 14.79
CA ILE A 125 1.61 -4.03 16.06
C ILE A 125 2.20 -4.97 17.12
N VAL A 126 1.70 -6.21 17.24
CA VAL A 126 2.26 -7.22 18.15
C VAL A 126 3.71 -7.54 17.78
N GLN A 127 4.01 -7.69 16.48
CA GLN A 127 5.38 -7.90 16.01
C GLN A 127 6.30 -6.76 16.42
N PHE A 128 5.86 -5.51 16.28
CA PHE A 128 6.66 -4.35 16.65
C PHE A 128 7.11 -4.38 18.12
N PHE A 129 6.25 -4.83 19.04
CA PHE A 129 6.58 -4.88 20.46
C PHE A 129 7.35 -6.12 20.88
N ASN A 130 7.05 -7.28 20.28
CA ASN A 130 7.51 -8.58 20.79
C ASN A 130 8.44 -9.32 19.83
N GLY A 131 8.61 -8.84 18.60
CA GLY A 131 9.35 -9.53 17.55
C GLY A 131 8.71 -10.85 17.11
N ALA A 132 7.42 -11.05 17.39
CA ALA A 132 6.70 -12.28 17.08
C ALA A 132 6.71 -12.60 15.58
N ASP A 133 6.99 -13.85 15.21
CA ASP A 133 6.82 -14.34 13.83
C ASP A 133 6.04 -15.66 13.83
N TRP A 134 4.73 -15.58 14.05
CA TRP A 134 3.84 -16.75 14.20
C TRP A 134 3.54 -17.47 12.88
N PHE A 135 3.73 -16.81 11.73
CA PHE A 135 3.44 -17.41 10.43
C PHE A 135 4.62 -18.18 9.84
N ARG A 136 5.76 -18.24 10.55
CA ARG A 136 6.97 -18.90 10.07
C ARG A 136 7.57 -19.78 11.16
N PRO A 137 8.12 -20.95 10.79
CA PRO A 137 9.01 -21.71 11.68
C PRO A 137 10.17 -20.83 12.18
N GLN A 138 10.64 -21.10 13.40
CA GLN A 138 11.68 -20.30 14.06
C GLN A 138 12.97 -20.17 13.23
N GLU A 139 13.36 -21.23 12.53
CA GLU A 139 14.54 -21.27 11.64
C GLU A 139 14.42 -20.34 10.42
N SER A 140 13.20 -19.97 10.05
CA SER A 140 12.88 -19.10 8.91
C SER A 140 12.31 -17.75 9.34
N SER A 141 12.45 -17.42 10.63
CA SER A 141 11.97 -16.15 11.19
C SER A 141 12.59 -14.97 10.46
N VAL A 142 11.74 -14.05 10.02
CA VAL A 142 12.17 -12.78 9.41
C VAL A 142 12.03 -11.63 10.39
N SER A 143 11.86 -11.89 11.68
CA SER A 143 11.83 -10.84 12.70
C SER A 143 13.15 -10.09 12.71
N THR A 144 13.08 -8.76 12.59
CA THR A 144 14.28 -7.91 12.54
C THR A 144 14.17 -6.83 13.61
N PRO A 145 15.04 -6.83 14.63
CA PRO A 145 15.07 -5.77 15.61
C PRO A 145 15.45 -4.47 14.92
N TYR A 146 14.85 -3.36 15.37
CA TYR A 146 15.33 -2.06 14.95
C TYR A 146 16.65 -1.80 15.68
N MET A 147 17.70 -1.39 14.97
CA MET A 147 18.96 -0.99 15.60
C MET A 147 19.04 0.54 15.63
N SER A 148 18.93 1.13 16.81
CA SER A 148 19.30 2.53 17.03
C SER A 148 20.80 2.61 17.31
N SER A 149 21.46 3.65 16.78
CA SER A 149 22.91 3.94 16.89
C SER A 149 23.59 3.39 18.16
N GLY A 150 24.08 2.14 18.12
CA GLY A 150 24.89 1.52 19.18
C GLY A 150 24.23 0.49 20.11
N GLY A 151 23.11 -0.15 19.73
CA GLY A 151 22.57 -1.31 20.48
C GLY A 151 21.29 -1.92 19.90
N GLU A 152 20.89 -3.08 20.43
CA GLU A 152 19.57 -3.67 20.20
C GLU A 152 18.51 -2.73 20.78
N SER A 153 17.65 -2.19 19.93
CA SER A 153 16.50 -1.44 20.42
C SER A 153 15.39 -2.45 20.75
N GLY A 154 14.71 -2.29 21.89
CA GLY A 154 13.66 -3.20 22.35
C GLY A 154 12.36 -3.15 21.53
N VAL A 155 12.44 -2.79 20.24
CA VAL A 155 11.35 -2.81 19.26
C VAL A 155 11.81 -3.42 17.94
N PHE A 156 10.86 -3.93 17.17
CA PHE A 156 11.09 -4.63 15.91
C PHE A 156 10.40 -3.90 14.77
N HIS A 157 10.85 -4.14 13.54
CA HIS A 157 10.09 -3.70 12.38
C HIS A 157 8.80 -4.51 12.24
N ALA A 158 7.65 -3.84 12.21
CA ALA A 158 6.41 -4.52 11.82
C ALA A 158 6.50 -4.98 10.36
N LYS A 159 6.17 -6.25 10.11
CA LYS A 159 6.17 -6.86 8.78
C LYS A 159 4.83 -7.53 8.45
N GLY A 160 3.94 -7.71 9.41
CA GLY A 160 2.78 -8.58 9.26
C GLY A 160 3.20 -9.94 8.72
N ASN A 161 2.46 -10.45 7.73
CA ASN A 161 2.82 -11.67 7.04
C ASN A 161 3.88 -11.48 5.92
N PHE A 162 4.35 -10.26 5.68
CA PHE A 162 5.33 -9.99 4.62
C PHE A 162 6.76 -10.31 5.08
N THR A 163 7.67 -10.48 4.13
CA THR A 163 9.09 -10.73 4.39
C THR A 163 9.87 -9.45 4.69
N HIS A 164 9.38 -8.31 4.21
CA HIS A 164 10.06 -7.02 4.30
C HIS A 164 9.15 -5.91 4.83
N HIS A 165 9.68 -5.10 5.75
CA HIS A 165 8.93 -4.04 6.44
C HIS A 165 8.47 -2.91 5.50
N LEU A 166 9.25 -2.62 4.44
CA LEU A 166 8.85 -1.63 3.44
C LEU A 166 7.67 -2.12 2.58
N THR A 167 7.61 -3.42 2.28
CA THR A 167 6.48 -4.00 1.53
C THR A 167 5.22 -3.96 2.38
N PHE A 168 5.32 -4.40 3.63
CA PHE A 168 4.24 -4.30 4.60
C PHE A 168 3.74 -2.87 4.78
N GLY A 169 4.65 -1.94 5.08
CA GLY A 169 4.29 -0.56 5.31
C GLY A 169 3.74 0.12 4.04
N GLY A 170 4.27 -0.20 2.86
CA GLY A 170 3.72 0.27 1.58
C GLY A 170 2.28 -0.17 1.36
N SER A 171 1.99 -1.45 1.59
CA SER A 171 0.62 -1.96 1.51
C SER A 171 -0.29 -1.33 2.57
N MET A 172 0.19 -1.17 3.81
CA MET A 172 -0.54 -0.51 4.89
C MET A 172 -0.79 0.97 4.60
N LEU A 173 0.14 1.69 3.97
CA LEU A 173 -0.07 3.08 3.52
C LEU A 173 -1.25 3.16 2.57
N ILE A 174 -1.29 2.30 1.54
CA ILE A 174 -2.37 2.34 0.54
C ILE A 174 -3.70 2.00 1.21
N CYS A 175 -3.75 0.91 1.97
CA CYS A 175 -4.97 0.44 2.62
C CYS A 175 -5.49 1.42 3.67
N SER A 176 -4.60 1.99 4.49
CA SER A 176 -4.99 2.93 5.53
C SER A 176 -5.42 4.30 4.97
N SER A 177 -4.82 4.74 3.87
CA SER A 177 -5.26 5.95 3.16
C SER A 177 -6.66 5.78 2.56
N LEU A 178 -6.93 4.62 1.96
CA LEU A 178 -8.26 4.29 1.46
C LEU A 178 -9.27 4.13 2.61
N ALA A 179 -8.89 3.46 3.71
CA ALA A 179 -9.73 3.30 4.88
C ALA A 179 -10.16 4.64 5.50
N ALA A 180 -9.25 5.63 5.52
CA ALA A 180 -9.55 6.96 6.04
C ALA A 180 -10.70 7.64 5.27
N SER A 181 -10.92 7.29 4.00
CA SER A 181 -12.02 7.83 3.20
C SER A 181 -13.40 7.47 3.76
N PHE A 182 -13.55 6.31 4.41
CA PHE A 182 -14.84 5.89 5.02
C PHE A 182 -15.33 6.85 6.11
N LEU A 183 -14.42 7.60 6.73
CA LEU A 183 -14.77 8.61 7.73
C LEU A 183 -15.54 9.80 7.12
N PHE A 184 -15.39 10.02 5.81
CA PHE A 184 -15.85 11.22 5.12
C PHE A 184 -16.85 10.93 3.98
N ILE A 185 -17.06 9.67 3.59
CA ILE A 185 -18.06 9.29 2.59
C ILE A 185 -19.46 9.74 3.03
N ARG A 186 -20.13 10.54 2.18
CA ARG A 186 -21.52 10.96 2.38
C ARG A 186 -22.47 9.79 2.12
N GLY A 187 -23.49 9.62 2.96
CA GLY A 187 -24.49 8.54 2.82
C GLY A 187 -24.09 7.20 3.44
N LEU A 188 -22.89 7.07 4.01
CA LEU A 188 -22.51 5.88 4.77
C LEU A 188 -23.29 5.81 6.10
N TYR A 189 -23.76 4.63 6.49
CA TYR A 189 -24.41 4.40 7.78
C TYR A 189 -23.49 4.84 8.94
N LEU A 190 -24.08 5.51 9.95
CA LEU A 190 -23.33 5.99 11.11
C LEU A 190 -22.65 4.85 11.86
N THR A 191 -23.30 3.69 11.97
CA THR A 191 -22.73 2.48 12.59
C THR A 191 -21.46 2.02 11.88
N THR A 192 -21.50 1.89 10.55
CA THR A 192 -20.33 1.53 9.73
C THR A 192 -19.23 2.57 9.89
N ARG A 193 -19.57 3.86 9.91
CA ARG A 193 -18.58 4.93 10.13
C ARG A 193 -17.91 4.81 11.50
N LEU A 194 -18.69 4.60 12.57
CA LEU A 194 -18.17 4.46 13.93
C LEU A 194 -17.30 3.22 14.07
N LEU A 195 -17.63 2.10 13.40
CA LEU A 195 -16.80 0.90 13.36
C LEU A 195 -15.49 1.11 12.58
N MET A 196 -15.51 1.96 11.55
CA MET A 196 -14.31 2.24 10.75
C MET A 196 -13.32 3.18 11.43
N ILE A 197 -13.74 4.01 12.40
CA ILE A 197 -12.83 4.87 13.18
C ILE A 197 -11.71 4.07 13.87
N PRO A 198 -12.01 3.10 14.76
CA PRO A 198 -10.97 2.32 15.41
C PRO A 198 -10.18 1.49 14.39
N ALA A 199 -10.81 1.03 13.31
CA ALA A 199 -10.13 0.31 12.25
C ALA A 199 -9.04 1.16 11.58
N VAL A 200 -9.37 2.40 11.19
CA VAL A 200 -8.42 3.36 10.61
C VAL A 200 -7.28 3.65 11.57
N LEU A 201 -7.58 3.85 12.86
CA LEU A 201 -6.55 4.10 13.87
C LEU A 201 -5.58 2.92 14.02
N ILE A 202 -6.09 1.69 14.05
CA ILE A 202 -5.26 0.47 14.09
C ILE A 202 -4.38 0.37 12.84
N LEU A 203 -4.93 0.66 11.65
CA LEU A 203 -4.16 0.66 10.40
C LEU A 203 -3.07 1.74 10.40
N TRP A 204 -3.33 2.95 10.91
CA TRP A 204 -2.32 4.00 11.05
C TRP A 204 -1.23 3.63 12.06
N LEU A 205 -1.60 3.07 13.21
CA LEU A 205 -0.65 2.59 14.21
C LEU A 205 0.24 1.48 13.64
N SER A 206 -0.33 0.55 12.88
CA SER A 206 0.43 -0.51 12.23
C SER A 206 1.35 0.02 11.11
N THR A 207 0.87 1.03 10.36
CA THR A 207 1.70 1.76 9.38
C THR A 207 2.87 2.45 10.07
N ALA A 208 2.63 3.09 11.22
CA ALA A 208 3.66 3.70 12.04
C ALA A 208 4.69 2.65 12.52
N ALA A 209 4.21 1.50 13.01
CA ALA A 209 5.02 0.39 13.49
C ALA A 209 5.96 -0.23 12.44
N SER A 210 5.73 0.00 11.14
CA SER A 210 6.67 -0.41 10.08
C SER A 210 8.05 0.29 10.16
N LEU A 211 8.12 1.46 10.84
CA LEU A 211 9.30 2.33 10.91
C LEU A 211 9.83 2.79 9.53
N GLY A 212 8.98 2.74 8.51
CA GLY A 212 9.28 3.19 7.16
C GLY A 212 9.07 4.70 7.01
N ARG A 213 10.15 5.48 6.94
CA ARG A 213 10.04 6.94 6.82
C ARG A 213 9.30 7.39 5.55
N SER A 214 9.59 6.76 4.40
CA SER A 214 8.90 7.04 3.14
C SER A 214 7.42 6.70 3.20
N ILE A 215 7.07 5.66 3.97
CA ILE A 215 5.70 5.22 4.21
C ILE A 215 4.97 6.25 5.08
N TRP A 216 5.60 6.78 6.12
CA TRP A 216 4.99 7.84 6.94
C TRP A 216 4.74 9.11 6.13
N VAL A 217 5.74 9.56 5.35
CA VAL A 217 5.60 10.72 4.46
C VAL A 217 4.48 10.49 3.44
N GLY A 218 4.44 9.32 2.79
CA GLY A 218 3.42 9.01 1.82
C GLY A 218 2.00 8.97 2.41
N LEU A 219 1.84 8.43 3.62
CA LEU A 219 0.57 8.47 4.35
C LEU A 219 0.17 9.92 4.68
N THR A 220 1.10 10.74 5.17
CA THR A 220 0.84 12.18 5.43
C THR A 220 0.37 12.90 4.17
N VAL A 221 1.03 12.67 3.03
CA VAL A 221 0.62 13.27 1.75
C VAL A 221 -0.77 12.78 1.33
N ALA A 222 -1.07 11.48 1.46
CA ALA A 222 -2.38 10.94 1.11
C ALA A 222 -3.51 11.54 1.97
N LEU A 223 -3.27 11.67 3.28
CA LEU A 223 -4.22 12.32 4.19
C LEU A 223 -4.37 13.81 3.92
N PHE A 224 -3.29 14.50 3.54
CA PHE A 224 -3.33 15.90 3.13
C PHE A 224 -4.20 16.10 1.88
N LEU A 225 -4.01 15.26 0.85
CA LEU A 225 -4.83 15.29 -0.37
C LEU A 225 -6.30 14.98 -0.07
N LEU A 226 -6.56 14.03 0.82
CA LEU A 226 -7.93 13.72 1.28
C LEU A 226 -8.55 14.93 1.99
N LEU A 227 -7.83 15.57 2.92
CA LEU A 227 -8.30 16.77 3.63
C LEU A 227 -8.51 17.94 2.69
N LEU A 228 -7.62 18.19 1.73
CA LEU A 228 -7.76 19.23 0.71
C LEU A 228 -9.08 19.07 -0.05
N ARG A 229 -9.44 17.84 -0.42
CA ARG A 229 -10.69 17.52 -1.12
C ARG A 229 -11.93 17.71 -0.24
N ILE A 230 -11.83 17.42 1.06
CA ILE A 230 -12.97 17.51 1.99
C ILE A 230 -13.19 18.96 2.45
N SER A 231 -12.14 19.60 2.93
CA SER A 231 -12.16 20.97 3.44
C SER A 231 -10.75 21.56 3.42
N PRO A 232 -10.46 22.51 2.52
CA PRO A 232 -9.20 23.23 2.51
C PRO A 232 -8.86 23.89 3.86
N LYS A 233 -9.86 24.27 4.66
CA LYS A 233 -9.66 24.80 6.02
C LYS A 233 -9.07 23.78 6.98
N LEU A 234 -9.60 22.55 6.97
CA LEU A 234 -9.06 21.46 7.80
C LEU A 234 -7.63 21.10 7.38
N MET A 235 -7.35 21.14 6.08
CA MET A 235 -6.00 20.95 5.55
C MET A 235 -5.03 22.02 6.08
N ILE A 236 -5.40 23.31 6.06
CA ILE A 236 -4.55 24.39 6.60
C ILE A 236 -4.28 24.16 8.10
N ILE A 237 -5.31 23.84 8.89
CA ILE A 237 -5.17 23.55 10.33
C ILE A 237 -4.20 22.37 10.54
N ALA A 238 -4.40 21.27 9.81
CA ALA A 238 -3.53 20.10 9.90
C ALA A 238 -2.09 20.41 9.51
N THR A 239 -1.89 21.28 8.51
CA THR A 239 -0.55 21.73 8.06
C THR A 239 0.14 22.52 9.16
N VAL A 240 -0.54 23.52 9.72
CA VAL A 240 -0.01 24.35 10.81
C VAL A 240 0.36 23.47 12.01
N LEU A 241 -0.52 22.54 12.39
CA LEU A 241 -0.26 21.61 13.49
C LEU A 241 0.98 20.76 13.21
N LEU A 242 1.06 20.16 12.01
CA LEU A 242 2.19 19.30 11.62
C LEU A 242 3.50 20.07 11.57
N THR A 243 3.50 21.30 11.06
CA THR A 243 4.68 22.18 11.05
C THR A 243 5.13 22.54 12.47
N VAL A 244 4.20 22.89 13.36
CA VAL A 244 4.52 23.17 14.77
C VAL A 244 5.09 21.93 15.44
N THR A 245 4.46 20.76 15.30
CA THR A 245 4.95 19.51 15.88
C THR A 245 6.33 19.14 15.33
N ALA A 246 6.55 19.25 14.02
CA ALA A 246 7.85 18.97 13.41
C ALA A 246 8.95 19.92 13.91
N THR A 247 8.61 21.21 14.06
CA THR A 247 9.55 22.23 14.57
C THR A 247 9.92 21.95 16.03
N LEU A 248 8.94 21.65 16.88
CA LEU A 248 9.19 21.29 18.28
C LEU A 248 10.05 20.02 18.41
N LEU A 249 9.76 18.99 17.61
CA LEU A 249 10.56 17.77 17.56
C LEU A 249 12.00 18.05 17.09
N PHE A 250 12.17 18.94 16.12
CA PHE A 250 13.49 19.30 15.59
C PHE A 250 14.32 20.10 16.60
N MET A 251 13.73 21.08 17.29
CA MET A 251 14.41 21.85 18.34
C MET A 251 14.87 20.95 19.49
N ASN A 252 14.01 20.03 19.94
CA ASN A 252 14.35 19.05 20.97
C ASN A 252 15.47 18.07 20.55
N PHE A 253 15.70 17.91 19.24
CA PHE A 253 16.77 17.08 18.70
C PHE A 253 18.09 17.85 18.50
N GLY A 254 18.02 19.15 18.20
CA GLY A 254 19.21 19.99 18.01
C GLY A 254 19.88 20.42 19.31
N GLU A 255 19.08 20.64 20.38
CA GLU A 255 19.55 21.18 21.66
C GLU A 255 19.30 20.26 22.87
N GLY A 256 18.57 19.14 22.70
CA GLY A 256 18.07 18.31 23.80
C GLY A 256 18.62 16.88 23.88
N LEU A 257 18.20 16.17 24.95
CA LEU A 257 18.56 14.81 25.39
C LEU A 257 18.60 13.73 24.27
N LEU A 258 17.86 13.95 23.18
CA LEU A 258 17.72 13.07 22.01
C LEU A 258 18.92 13.10 21.05
N SER A 259 19.84 14.06 21.17
CA SER A 259 20.99 14.20 20.26
C SER A 259 22.18 13.32 20.65
N THR A 260 22.29 12.97 21.95
CA THR A 260 23.44 12.25 22.54
C THR A 260 23.07 10.99 23.32
N GLY A 261 21.81 10.79 23.70
CA GLY A 261 21.36 9.61 24.45
C GLY A 261 21.07 8.40 23.56
N LYS A 262 21.46 7.20 23.99
CA LYS A 262 20.86 5.97 23.44
C LYS A 262 19.37 6.01 23.78
N PRO A 263 18.44 5.84 22.82
CA PRO A 263 17.02 5.87 23.13
C PRO A 263 16.70 4.70 24.07
N GLU A 264 16.24 5.00 25.28
CA GLU A 264 15.96 4.01 26.33
C GLU A 264 14.49 3.58 26.26
N THR A 265 13.61 4.50 25.87
CA THR A 265 12.17 4.23 25.77
C THR A 265 11.72 3.95 24.34
N ARG A 266 10.65 3.17 24.20
CA ARG A 266 10.05 2.82 22.90
C ARG A 266 9.57 4.06 22.12
N ILE A 267 9.13 5.09 22.84
CA ILE A 267 8.70 6.37 22.25
C ILE A 267 9.91 7.14 21.72
N GLU A 268 11.00 7.20 22.46
CA GLU A 268 12.26 7.81 22.01
C GLU A 268 12.80 7.13 20.76
N ILE A 269 12.65 5.80 20.62
CA ILE A 269 13.06 5.10 19.41
C ILE A 269 12.29 5.61 18.18
N ILE A 270 10.97 5.81 18.30
CA ILE A 270 10.13 6.36 17.23
C ILE A 270 10.51 7.82 16.95
N GLN A 271 10.71 8.63 17.99
CA GLN A 271 11.13 10.03 17.86
C GLN A 271 12.50 10.15 17.19
N HIS A 272 13.48 9.33 17.59
CA HIS A 272 14.79 9.24 16.98
C HIS A 272 14.70 8.76 15.52
N ARG A 273 13.80 7.82 15.21
CA ARG A 273 13.56 7.39 13.82
C ARG A 273 13.00 8.52 12.95
N LEU A 274 12.09 9.32 13.49
CA LEU A 274 11.54 10.50 12.83
C LEU A 274 12.63 11.56 12.63
N ALA A 275 13.36 11.93 13.68
CA ALA A 275 14.38 12.97 13.65
C ALA A 275 15.57 12.63 12.74
N SER A 276 16.03 11.36 12.75
CA SER A 276 17.06 10.89 11.80
C SER A 276 16.62 10.97 10.33
N GLY A 277 15.33 11.13 10.04
CA GLY A 277 14.83 11.45 8.71
C GLY A 277 15.28 12.82 8.18
N PHE A 278 15.54 13.78 9.07
CA PHE A 278 15.95 15.14 8.74
C PHE A 278 17.47 15.33 8.73
N ASN A 279 18.24 14.34 9.18
CA ASN A 279 19.71 14.41 9.14
C ASN A 279 20.23 14.05 7.74
N LEU A 280 20.64 15.07 6.98
CA LEU A 280 21.19 14.94 5.62
C LEU A 280 22.36 13.95 5.51
N LYS A 281 23.28 13.93 6.48
CA LYS A 281 24.44 13.02 6.45
C LYS A 281 24.01 11.56 6.53
N SER A 282 23.00 11.26 7.35
CA SER A 282 22.45 9.91 7.50
C SER A 282 21.57 9.44 6.32
N ASN A 283 21.23 10.35 5.40
CA ASN A 283 20.34 10.08 4.26
C ASN A 283 21.04 10.26 2.90
N ARG A 284 22.39 10.31 2.87
CA ARG A 284 23.16 10.53 1.65
C ARG A 284 22.82 9.53 0.54
N ASP A 285 22.74 8.24 0.86
CA ASP A 285 22.44 7.20 -0.13
C ASP A 285 21.06 7.39 -0.76
N ARG A 286 20.07 7.81 0.04
CA ARG A 286 18.73 8.13 -0.46
C ARG A 286 18.76 9.32 -1.41
N LEU A 287 19.50 10.38 -1.06
CA LEU A 287 19.66 11.53 -1.95
C LEU A 287 20.34 11.14 -3.27
N LEU A 288 21.31 10.22 -3.23
CA LEU A 288 21.93 9.67 -4.42
C LEU A 288 20.95 8.83 -5.24
N MET A 289 20.09 8.02 -4.61
CA MET A 289 19.02 7.29 -5.29
C MET A 289 18.03 8.24 -5.99
N TRP A 290 17.58 9.29 -5.31
CA TRP A 290 16.71 10.31 -5.91
C TRP A 290 17.38 11.02 -7.08
N LYS A 291 18.66 11.38 -6.93
CA LYS A 291 19.46 11.98 -8.00
C LYS A 291 19.58 11.03 -9.19
N SER A 292 19.84 9.75 -8.96
CA SER A 292 19.90 8.73 -10.01
C SER A 292 18.55 8.54 -10.71
N ALA A 293 17.45 8.54 -9.97
CA ALA A 293 16.10 8.45 -10.54
C ALA A 293 15.80 9.67 -11.42
N TRP A 294 16.20 10.87 -10.98
CA TRP A 294 16.08 12.10 -11.78
C TRP A 294 16.92 12.05 -13.05
N HIS A 295 18.16 11.54 -12.97
CA HIS A 295 18.98 11.29 -14.15
C HIS A 295 18.29 10.31 -15.11
N GLY A 296 17.75 9.20 -14.61
CA GLY A 296 16.99 8.25 -15.43
C GLY A 296 15.81 8.90 -16.16
N ILE A 297 15.01 9.72 -15.47
CA ILE A 297 13.89 10.45 -16.09
C ILE A 297 14.40 11.43 -17.15
N ARG A 298 15.50 12.14 -16.89
CA ARG A 298 16.06 13.13 -17.82
C ARG A 298 16.62 12.46 -19.08
N ASP A 299 17.35 11.37 -18.90
CA ASP A 299 18.10 10.71 -19.97
C ASP A 299 17.18 9.82 -20.81
N HIS A 300 16.10 9.30 -20.22
CA HIS A 300 15.17 8.36 -20.86
C HIS A 300 13.70 8.80 -20.76
N PHE A 301 13.42 10.10 -20.86
CA PHE A 301 12.08 10.65 -20.65
C PHE A 301 10.98 10.02 -21.51
N TRP A 302 11.26 9.82 -22.81
CA TRP A 302 10.24 9.44 -23.79
C TRP A 302 10.00 7.93 -23.91
N LEU A 303 11.06 7.13 -23.80
CA LEU A 303 11.02 5.69 -24.06
C LEU A 303 11.36 4.84 -22.82
N GLY A 304 11.68 5.49 -21.70
CA GLY A 304 12.12 4.81 -20.50
C GLY A 304 13.40 3.98 -20.72
N ILE A 305 13.70 3.16 -19.72
CA ILE A 305 14.84 2.22 -19.72
C ILE A 305 14.37 0.78 -19.95
N GLY A 306 13.06 0.55 -20.11
CA GLY A 306 12.42 -0.76 -20.23
C GLY A 306 11.25 -0.89 -19.30
#